data_AF-A0A2D6FGW2-F1
#
_entry.id   AF-A0A2D6FGW2-F1
#
_cell.length_a   1.000
_cell.length_b   1.000
_cell.length_c   1.000
_cell.angle_alpha   90.00
_cell.angle_beta   90.00
_cell.angle_gamma   90.00
#
_symmetry.space_group_name_H-M   'P 1'
#
loop_
_entity.id
_entity.type
_entity.pdbx_description
1 polymer ?
#
loop_
_entity_poly.entity_id
_entity_poly.type
_entity_poly.pdbx_seq_one_letter_code
_entity_poly.pdbx_strand_id
1 'polypeptide(L)'
;MLPAANDNPDGFQEPAELVALNERLLSYADGLWDASWPLQSTKSPELIKRIGCELQSLLNQWCLKSESDIRKTSSKQLLALKDPRLCRTLPLLYPCLEPGHCKWGIAIIREPNAVVASLLERNGDDMSPLKGFALWMRYNLDMVKCRSINPQISDWPIISFETLLKDAPGTLQPILKQWDNKGLFVEHQPEQELISKTAKSVPDRLSGLPKHWLELGQKFHSCLRESQTLNDVPKSVIQAVEQWLETTPELSHELLALEARRRAHLAEALAAERAKHVLSWRNL
;
A
#
# COMPACT_ATOMS: atom_id res chain seq x y z
N MET A 1 -2.33 -16.41 -3.86
CA MET A 1 -1.44 -15.66 -2.95
C MET A 1 -0.03 -15.72 -3.51
N LEU A 2 0.75 -14.65 -3.37
CA LEU A 2 2.17 -14.64 -3.72
C LEU A 2 2.97 -15.56 -2.76
N PRO A 3 3.93 -16.34 -3.27
CA PRO A 3 4.74 -17.24 -2.45
C PRO A 3 5.64 -16.48 -1.48
N ALA A 4 6.16 -17.17 -0.47
CA ALA A 4 7.23 -16.64 0.38
C ALA A 4 8.43 -16.19 -0.45
N ALA A 5 9.05 -15.09 -0.01
CA ALA A 5 10.28 -14.56 -0.58
C ALA A 5 11.28 -14.29 0.54
N ASN A 6 12.56 -14.09 0.20
CA ASN A 6 13.60 -13.85 1.20
C ASN A 6 13.31 -12.65 2.12
N ASP A 7 12.56 -11.67 1.63
CA ASP A 7 12.17 -10.46 2.34
C ASP A 7 10.81 -10.58 3.07
N ASN A 8 10.06 -11.67 2.83
CA ASN A 8 8.85 -12.04 3.55
C ASN A 8 8.68 -13.58 3.62
N PRO A 9 9.34 -14.24 4.58
CA PRO A 9 9.39 -15.70 4.69
C PRO A 9 8.03 -16.37 4.93
N ASP A 10 7.04 -15.63 5.43
CA ASP A 10 5.70 -16.14 5.73
C ASP A 10 4.74 -16.09 4.53
N GLY A 11 5.21 -15.59 3.37
CA GLY A 11 4.36 -15.37 2.20
C GLY A 11 3.60 -14.05 2.25
N PHE A 12 3.11 -13.67 1.09
CA PHE A 12 2.36 -12.43 0.88
C PHE A 12 0.87 -12.76 0.89
N GLN A 13 0.09 -11.93 1.57
CA GLN A 13 -1.38 -12.05 1.60
C GLN A 13 -2.04 -11.39 0.38
N GLU A 14 -1.24 -10.94 -0.58
CA GLU A 14 -1.67 -10.32 -1.82
C GLU A 14 -1.96 -11.37 -2.92
N PRO A 15 -3.08 -11.26 -3.65
CA PRO A 15 -3.28 -11.98 -4.91
C PRO A 15 -2.25 -11.53 -5.95
N ALA A 16 -1.56 -12.48 -6.60
CA ALA A 16 -0.49 -12.18 -7.55
C ALA A 16 -1.01 -11.37 -8.76
N GLU A 17 -2.22 -11.67 -9.19
CA GLU A 17 -2.91 -10.99 -10.28
C GLU A 17 -3.25 -9.54 -9.91
N LEU A 18 -3.58 -9.28 -8.62
CA LEU A 18 -3.80 -7.91 -8.13
C LEU A 18 -2.50 -7.11 -8.10
N VAL A 19 -1.40 -7.73 -7.67
CA VAL A 19 -0.08 -7.10 -7.68
C VAL A 19 0.33 -6.74 -9.10
N ALA A 20 0.19 -7.66 -10.06
CA ALA A 20 0.50 -7.40 -11.46
C ALA A 20 -0.35 -6.27 -12.06
N LEU A 21 -1.64 -6.23 -11.73
CA LEU A 21 -2.53 -5.14 -12.14
C LEU A 21 -2.07 -3.78 -11.58
N ASN A 22 -1.72 -3.73 -10.29
CA ASN A 22 -1.24 -2.52 -9.64
C ASN A 22 0.11 -2.05 -10.22
N GLU A 23 1.07 -2.95 -10.44
CA GLU A 23 2.37 -2.61 -11.05
C GLU A 23 2.18 -2.00 -12.45
N ARG A 24 1.30 -2.59 -13.27
CA ARG A 24 0.98 -2.04 -14.60
C ARG A 24 0.33 -0.67 -14.52
N LEU A 25 -0.60 -0.47 -13.58
CA LEU A 25 -1.27 0.82 -13.41
C LEU A 25 -0.31 1.90 -12.90
N LEU A 26 0.58 1.56 -11.96
CA LEU A 26 1.64 2.45 -11.50
C LEU A 26 2.57 2.83 -12.65
N SER A 27 3.09 1.84 -13.38
CA SER A 27 3.98 2.08 -14.53
C SER A 27 3.33 2.98 -15.58
N TYR A 28 2.03 2.84 -15.80
CA TYR A 28 1.29 3.69 -16.72
C TYR A 28 1.13 5.13 -16.21
N ALA A 29 0.97 5.31 -14.91
CA ALA A 29 0.88 6.63 -14.29
C ALA A 29 2.25 7.27 -14.04
N ASP A 30 3.28 6.83 -14.78
CA ASP A 30 4.70 7.21 -14.63
C ASP A 30 5.21 7.06 -13.18
N GLY A 31 4.73 6.02 -12.52
CA GLY A 31 5.04 5.68 -11.13
C GLY A 31 5.67 4.30 -10.99
N LEU A 32 6.35 4.12 -9.88
CA LEU A 32 6.79 2.83 -9.36
C LEU A 32 6.17 2.63 -7.98
N TRP A 33 6.26 1.42 -7.43
CA TRP A 33 5.77 1.18 -6.07
C TRP A 33 6.50 2.05 -5.03
N ASP A 34 7.78 2.36 -5.25
CA ASP A 34 8.63 3.17 -4.36
C ASP A 34 8.66 4.67 -4.72
N ALA A 35 7.79 5.11 -5.63
CA ALA A 35 7.64 6.51 -5.99
C ALA A 35 6.93 7.30 -4.87
N SER A 36 7.50 8.42 -4.41
CA SER A 36 6.87 9.32 -3.44
C SER A 36 6.17 10.52 -4.07
N TRP A 37 6.24 10.70 -5.39
CA TRP A 37 5.53 11.74 -6.15
C TRP A 37 4.09 11.33 -6.47
N PRO A 38 3.19 12.30 -6.77
CA PRO A 38 1.83 12.01 -7.22
C PRO A 38 1.81 11.17 -8.48
N LEU A 39 0.86 10.23 -8.58
CA LEU A 39 0.59 9.54 -9.83
C LEU A 39 0.01 10.52 -10.83
N GLN A 40 0.51 10.50 -12.07
CA GLN A 40 -0.04 11.35 -13.11
C GLN A 40 -1.40 10.80 -13.53
N SER A 41 -2.45 11.61 -13.38
CA SER A 41 -3.76 11.28 -13.96
C SER A 41 -3.58 11.15 -15.47
N THR A 42 -3.89 9.95 -15.95
CA THR A 42 -3.24 9.40 -17.11
C THR A 42 -3.73 10.04 -18.42
N LYS A 43 -2.84 10.26 -19.39
CA LYS A 43 -3.15 10.94 -20.66
C LYS A 43 -3.94 10.09 -21.69
N SER A 44 -4.27 8.83 -21.41
CA SER A 44 -5.03 7.94 -22.31
C SER A 44 -6.23 7.25 -21.61
N PRO A 45 -7.46 7.75 -21.83
CA PRO A 45 -8.69 7.10 -21.38
C PRO A 45 -8.84 5.65 -21.86
N GLU A 46 -8.27 5.31 -23.02
CA GLU A 46 -8.35 3.99 -23.62
C GLU A 46 -7.63 2.93 -22.78
N LEU A 47 -6.50 3.29 -22.18
CA LEU A 47 -5.76 2.33 -21.36
C LEU A 47 -6.44 2.09 -20.01
N ILE A 48 -7.00 3.13 -19.39
CA ILE A 48 -7.83 2.97 -18.17
C ILE A 48 -9.00 2.04 -18.46
N LYS A 49 -9.65 2.17 -19.62
CA LYS A 49 -10.70 1.24 -20.05
C LYS A 49 -10.18 -0.20 -20.15
N ARG A 50 -9.00 -0.43 -20.75
CA ARG A 50 -8.39 -1.78 -20.85
C ARG A 50 -8.07 -2.37 -19.48
N ILE A 51 -7.45 -1.60 -18.59
CA ILE A 51 -7.15 -2.01 -17.20
C ILE A 51 -8.46 -2.30 -16.45
N GLY A 52 -9.50 -1.50 -16.68
CA GLY A 52 -10.83 -1.74 -16.13
C GLY A 52 -11.45 -3.07 -16.58
N CYS A 53 -11.38 -3.41 -17.87
CA CYS A 53 -11.84 -4.70 -18.38
C CYS A 53 -11.07 -5.88 -17.77
N GLU A 54 -9.76 -5.71 -17.56
CA GLU A 54 -8.93 -6.71 -16.89
C GLU A 54 -9.31 -6.89 -15.43
N LEU A 55 -9.51 -5.80 -14.69
CA LEU A 55 -10.02 -5.83 -13.32
C LEU A 55 -11.35 -6.57 -13.23
N GLN A 56 -12.32 -6.22 -14.09
CA GLN A 56 -13.62 -6.90 -14.12
C GLN A 56 -13.48 -8.39 -14.43
N SER A 57 -12.60 -8.76 -15.36
CA SER A 57 -12.33 -10.16 -15.68
C SER A 57 -11.74 -10.91 -14.48
N LEU A 58 -10.80 -10.29 -13.75
CA LEU A 58 -10.21 -10.86 -12.54
C LEU A 58 -11.26 -11.05 -11.43
N LEU A 59 -12.08 -10.02 -11.16
CA LEU A 59 -13.15 -10.10 -10.17
C LEU A 59 -14.15 -11.21 -10.52
N ASN A 60 -14.58 -11.29 -11.79
CA ASN A 60 -15.49 -12.34 -12.26
C ASN A 60 -14.88 -13.73 -12.11
N GLN A 61 -13.60 -13.91 -12.44
CA GLN A 61 -12.92 -15.20 -12.27
C GLN A 61 -12.84 -15.61 -10.80
N TRP A 62 -12.55 -14.67 -9.89
CA TRP A 62 -12.52 -14.95 -8.45
C TRP A 62 -13.91 -15.29 -7.90
N CYS A 63 -14.95 -14.58 -8.34
CA CYS A 63 -16.34 -14.90 -7.99
C CYS A 63 -16.79 -16.27 -8.54
N LEU A 64 -16.45 -16.63 -9.79
CA LEU A 64 -16.81 -17.91 -10.38
C LEU A 64 -16.12 -19.11 -9.71
N LYS A 65 -14.84 -18.96 -9.34
CA LYS A 65 -14.12 -19.98 -8.55
C LYS A 65 -14.83 -20.22 -7.23
N SER A 66 -15.24 -19.14 -6.57
CA SER A 66 -16.05 -19.19 -5.35
C SER A 66 -17.39 -19.92 -5.54
N GLU A 67 -18.12 -19.65 -6.62
CA GLU A 67 -19.42 -20.32 -6.89
C GLU A 67 -19.29 -21.84 -7.09
N SER A 68 -18.18 -22.32 -7.64
CA SER A 68 -17.93 -23.75 -7.78
C SER A 68 -17.75 -24.48 -6.44
N ASP A 69 -17.26 -23.77 -5.42
CA ASP A 69 -17.15 -24.25 -4.04
C ASP A 69 -18.47 -24.12 -3.26
N ILE A 70 -19.30 -23.12 -3.61
CA ILE A 70 -20.59 -22.76 -2.96
C ILE A 70 -21.71 -23.80 -3.16
N ARG A 71 -21.62 -24.77 -4.07
CA ARG A 71 -22.67 -25.83 -4.18
C ARG A 71 -22.86 -26.66 -2.89
N LYS A 72 -22.11 -26.37 -1.83
CA LYS A 72 -22.22 -26.96 -0.49
C LYS A 72 -22.70 -26.00 0.61
N THR A 73 -22.82 -24.68 0.41
CA THR A 73 -23.27 -23.72 1.45
C THR A 73 -24.08 -22.54 0.88
N SER A 74 -25.09 -22.06 1.61
CA SER A 74 -26.03 -21.01 1.18
C SER A 74 -25.56 -19.56 1.39
N SER A 75 -24.27 -19.35 1.67
CA SER A 75 -23.68 -18.02 1.94
C SER A 75 -22.95 -17.48 0.71
N LYS A 76 -23.22 -16.23 0.32
CA LYS A 76 -22.39 -15.52 -0.68
C LYS A 76 -20.98 -15.30 -0.13
N GLN A 77 -19.96 -15.74 -0.84
CA GLN A 77 -18.57 -15.55 -0.43
C GLN A 77 -18.15 -14.10 -0.66
N LEU A 78 -17.48 -13.50 0.33
CA LEU A 78 -16.90 -12.18 0.22
C LEU A 78 -15.51 -12.27 -0.42
N LEU A 79 -15.23 -11.36 -1.34
CA LEU A 79 -13.90 -11.17 -1.89
C LEU A 79 -13.21 -10.01 -1.15
N ALA A 80 -12.07 -10.31 -0.53
CA ALA A 80 -11.21 -9.30 0.07
C ALA A 80 -10.03 -8.97 -0.85
N LEU A 81 -9.80 -7.69 -1.10
CA LEU A 81 -8.66 -7.20 -1.85
C LEU A 81 -7.67 -6.55 -0.89
N LYS A 82 -6.43 -7.02 -0.89
CA LYS A 82 -5.35 -6.41 -0.12
C LYS A 82 -4.12 -6.27 -1.01
N ASP A 83 -3.63 -5.05 -1.10
CA ASP A 83 -2.32 -4.65 -1.62
C ASP A 83 -2.06 -3.23 -1.10
N PRO A 84 -0.91 -2.93 -0.47
CA PRO A 84 -0.59 -1.58 0.00
C PRO A 84 -0.73 -0.50 -1.08
N ARG A 85 -0.52 -0.84 -2.36
CA ARG A 85 -0.62 0.06 -3.50
C ARG A 85 -2.05 0.49 -3.81
N LEU A 86 -3.07 -0.22 -3.30
CA LEU A 86 -4.48 0.15 -3.51
C LEU A 86 -4.79 1.55 -3.04
N CYS A 87 -4.13 2.06 -1.99
CA CYS A 87 -4.33 3.45 -1.57
C CYS A 87 -3.95 4.47 -2.65
N ARG A 88 -3.12 4.07 -3.62
CA ARG A 88 -2.66 4.92 -4.73
C ARG A 88 -3.39 4.61 -6.03
N THR A 89 -3.69 3.33 -6.27
CA THR A 89 -4.29 2.86 -7.52
C THR A 89 -5.82 2.87 -7.50
N LEU A 90 -6.45 2.77 -6.33
CA LEU A 90 -7.91 2.78 -6.18
C LEU A 90 -8.58 4.00 -6.84
N PRO A 91 -8.07 5.25 -6.74
CA PRO A 91 -8.65 6.39 -7.46
C PRO A 91 -8.78 6.16 -8.98
N LEU A 92 -7.84 5.44 -9.59
CA LEU A 92 -7.84 5.13 -11.02
C LEU A 92 -8.70 3.91 -11.36
N LEU A 93 -8.76 2.92 -10.44
CA LEU A 93 -9.55 1.69 -10.62
C LEU A 93 -11.04 1.88 -10.31
N TYR A 94 -11.37 2.79 -9.40
CA TYR A 94 -12.73 2.96 -8.88
C TYR A 94 -13.78 3.21 -9.98
N PRO A 95 -13.54 4.05 -11.00
CA PRO A 95 -14.50 4.23 -12.10
C PRO A 95 -14.80 2.96 -12.90
N CYS A 96 -13.96 1.92 -12.79
CA CYS A 96 -14.13 0.64 -13.47
C CYS A 96 -14.86 -0.41 -12.63
N LEU A 97 -15.12 -0.11 -11.35
CA LEU A 97 -15.81 -0.99 -10.42
C LEU A 97 -17.33 -0.85 -10.55
N GLU A 98 -18.04 -1.97 -10.48
CA GLU A 98 -19.50 -1.97 -10.43
C GLU A 98 -20.05 -1.36 -9.11
N PRO A 99 -21.29 -0.82 -9.13
CA PRO A 99 -21.96 -0.34 -7.93
C PRO A 99 -22.01 -1.42 -6.84
N GLY A 100 -21.46 -1.11 -5.66
CA GLY A 100 -21.42 -2.02 -4.52
C GLY A 100 -20.06 -2.68 -4.29
N HIS A 101 -19.16 -2.69 -5.28
CA HIS A 101 -17.75 -2.97 -5.03
C HIS A 101 -17.12 -1.86 -4.18
N CYS A 102 -16.13 -2.23 -3.36
CA CYS A 102 -15.46 -1.31 -2.43
C CYS A 102 -16.40 -0.56 -1.47
N LYS A 103 -17.60 -1.11 -1.19
CA LYS A 103 -18.49 -0.58 -0.15
C LYS A 103 -17.87 -0.70 1.24
N TRP A 104 -17.10 -1.75 1.46
CA TRP A 104 -16.47 -2.09 2.73
C TRP A 104 -14.96 -2.04 2.58
N GLY A 105 -14.28 -1.45 3.56
CA GLY A 105 -12.83 -1.35 3.58
C GLY A 105 -12.34 -0.98 4.96
N ILE A 106 -11.04 -1.20 5.19
CA ILE A 106 -10.34 -0.85 6.42
C ILE A 106 -9.04 -0.18 5.99
N ALA A 107 -8.80 1.03 6.50
CA ALA A 107 -7.54 1.72 6.34
C ALA A 107 -6.59 1.32 7.48
N ILE A 108 -5.44 0.74 7.15
CA ILE A 108 -4.47 0.30 8.14
C ILE A 108 -3.27 1.25 8.12
N ILE A 109 -3.00 1.88 9.27
CA ILE A 109 -1.82 2.72 9.46
C ILE A 109 -0.79 1.98 10.32
N ARG A 110 0.47 2.41 10.19
CA ARG A 110 1.57 1.87 10.99
C ARG A 110 2.52 3.01 11.33
N GLU A 111 3.19 2.88 12.47
CA GLU A 111 4.16 3.85 12.93
C GLU A 111 5.29 4.05 11.88
N PRO A 112 5.65 5.31 11.55
CA PRO A 112 6.55 5.62 10.45
C PRO A 112 7.96 5.03 10.61
N ASN A 113 8.57 5.10 11.79
CA ASN A 113 9.89 4.52 12.03
C ASN A 113 9.89 2.99 11.81
N ALA A 114 8.83 2.29 12.24
CA ALA A 114 8.66 0.86 12.04
C ALA A 114 8.55 0.50 10.55
N VAL A 115 7.84 1.33 9.77
CA VAL A 115 7.75 1.16 8.31
C VAL A 115 9.09 1.40 7.63
N VAL A 116 9.77 2.51 7.95
CA VAL A 116 11.09 2.82 7.38
C VAL A 116 12.11 1.74 7.74
N ALA A 117 12.10 1.25 8.97
CA ALA A 117 12.96 0.15 9.37
C ALA A 117 12.70 -1.13 8.58
N SER A 118 11.42 -1.48 8.41
CA SER A 118 11.03 -2.65 7.62
C SER A 118 11.36 -2.50 6.14
N LEU A 119 11.24 -1.30 5.56
CA LEU A 119 11.61 -1.05 4.17
C LEU A 119 13.12 -1.14 3.96
N LEU A 120 13.92 -0.55 4.85
CA LEU A 120 15.39 -0.64 4.79
C LEU A 120 15.90 -2.08 4.99
N GLU A 121 15.32 -2.86 5.90
CA GLU A 121 15.69 -4.28 6.12
C GLU A 121 15.48 -5.12 4.84
N ARG A 122 14.43 -4.83 4.07
CA ARG A 122 14.06 -5.60 2.86
C ARG A 122 14.78 -5.16 1.60
N ASN A 123 15.04 -3.86 1.45
CA ASN A 123 15.53 -3.28 0.20
C ASN A 123 17.02 -2.84 0.28
N GLY A 124 17.64 -2.89 1.46
CA GLY A 124 19.03 -2.48 1.65
C GLY A 124 19.28 -1.02 1.24
N ASP A 125 20.43 -0.78 0.62
CA ASP A 125 20.92 0.56 0.27
C ASP A 125 20.03 1.32 -0.73
N ASP A 126 19.15 0.61 -1.45
CA ASP A 126 18.17 1.21 -2.37
C ASP A 126 17.08 2.03 -1.64
N MET A 127 16.98 1.89 -0.31
CA MET A 127 15.91 2.45 0.51
C MET A 127 16.46 3.23 1.71
N SER A 128 16.92 4.45 1.45
CA SER A 128 17.37 5.37 2.51
C SER A 128 16.23 5.75 3.48
N PRO A 129 16.55 6.19 4.70
CA PRO A 129 15.54 6.68 5.65
C PRO A 129 14.64 7.78 5.08
N LEU A 130 15.20 8.72 4.33
CA LEU A 130 14.45 9.78 3.68
C LEU A 130 13.46 9.24 2.65
N LYS A 131 13.90 8.31 1.78
CA LYS A 131 13.04 7.70 0.77
C LYS A 131 11.92 6.90 1.42
N GLY A 132 12.24 6.07 2.41
CA GLY A 132 11.24 5.31 3.17
C GLY A 132 10.23 6.22 3.88
N PHE A 133 10.68 7.32 4.47
CA PHE A 133 9.81 8.28 5.15
C PHE A 133 8.90 9.02 4.16
N ALA A 134 9.45 9.52 3.05
CA ALA A 134 8.66 10.15 2.00
C ALA A 134 7.64 9.17 1.39
N LEU A 135 8.00 7.90 1.24
CA LEU A 135 7.10 6.85 0.78
C LEU A 135 5.95 6.62 1.77
N TRP A 136 6.25 6.53 3.07
CA TRP A 136 5.24 6.42 4.11
C TRP A 136 4.27 7.61 4.09
N MET A 137 4.79 8.84 3.99
CA MET A 137 3.98 10.06 3.90
C MET A 137 3.06 10.01 2.68
N ARG A 138 3.59 9.65 1.50
CA ARG A 138 2.83 9.57 0.24
C ARG A 138 1.72 8.51 0.31
N TYR A 139 2.03 7.29 0.75
CA TYR A 139 1.04 6.21 0.79
C TYR A 139 -0.11 6.51 1.75
N ASN A 140 0.18 7.07 2.93
CA ASN A 140 -0.86 7.46 3.88
C ASN A 140 -1.65 8.69 3.39
N LEU A 141 -0.99 9.65 2.72
CA LEU A 141 -1.69 10.77 2.09
C LEU A 141 -2.68 10.29 1.02
N ASP A 142 -2.23 9.44 0.10
CA ASP A 142 -3.05 8.91 -1.00
C ASP A 142 -4.22 8.07 -0.45
N MET A 143 -3.97 7.28 0.61
CA MET A 143 -5.01 6.54 1.34
C MET A 143 -6.08 7.48 1.88
N VAL A 144 -5.70 8.56 2.57
CA VAL A 144 -6.68 9.52 3.10
C VAL A 144 -7.42 10.24 1.98
N LYS A 145 -6.73 10.60 0.90
CA LYS A 145 -7.36 11.25 -0.27
C LYS A 145 -8.40 10.36 -0.95
N CYS A 146 -8.35 9.02 -0.79
CA CYS A 146 -9.39 8.12 -1.29
C CYS A 146 -10.78 8.44 -0.74
N ARG A 147 -10.90 9.11 0.41
CA ARG A 147 -12.19 9.57 0.94
C ARG A 147 -12.99 10.41 -0.07
N SER A 148 -12.30 11.17 -0.92
CA SER A 148 -12.96 12.02 -1.92
C SER A 148 -13.55 11.25 -3.12
N ILE A 149 -13.24 9.96 -3.26
CA ILE A 149 -13.73 9.13 -4.37
C ILE A 149 -15.24 8.90 -4.26
N ASN A 150 -15.71 8.48 -3.08
CA ASN A 150 -17.13 8.28 -2.81
C ASN A 150 -17.43 8.43 -1.29
N PRO A 151 -18.70 8.67 -0.90
CA PRO A 151 -19.07 8.77 0.52
C PRO A 151 -18.84 7.50 1.36
N GLN A 152 -18.93 6.30 0.77
CA GLN A 152 -18.74 5.03 1.48
C GLN A 152 -17.28 4.80 1.89
N ILE A 153 -16.32 5.24 1.07
CA ILE A 153 -14.88 5.17 1.33
C ILE A 153 -14.51 6.19 2.42
N SER A 154 -15.17 7.34 2.46
CA SER A 154 -14.98 8.32 3.54
C SER A 154 -15.24 7.73 4.92
N ASP A 155 -16.20 6.80 5.02
CA ASP A 155 -16.58 6.10 6.26
C ASP A 155 -15.67 4.91 6.60
N TRP A 156 -14.65 4.60 5.80
CA TRP A 156 -13.77 3.48 6.11
C TRP A 156 -13.01 3.72 7.42
N PRO A 157 -13.08 2.77 8.38
CA PRO A 157 -12.39 2.90 9.65
C PRO A 157 -10.87 2.90 9.46
N ILE A 158 -10.18 3.69 10.28
CA ILE A 158 -8.73 3.67 10.40
C ILE A 158 -8.36 2.81 11.62
N ILE A 159 -7.44 1.86 11.43
CA ILE A 159 -6.88 1.07 12.53
C ILE A 159 -5.36 1.10 12.53
N SER A 160 -4.77 1.02 13.72
CA SER A 160 -3.33 0.87 13.90
C SER A 160 -2.93 -0.60 13.73
N PHE A 161 -1.86 -0.83 12.97
CA PHE A 161 -1.24 -2.14 12.85
C PHE A 161 -0.73 -2.66 14.20
N GLU A 162 -0.22 -1.76 15.06
CA GLU A 162 0.27 -2.11 16.39
C GLU A 162 -0.86 -2.60 17.30
N THR A 163 -2.03 -1.96 17.27
CA THR A 163 -3.20 -2.42 18.04
C THR A 163 -3.74 -3.73 17.48
N LEU A 164 -3.81 -3.85 16.15
CA LEU A 164 -4.24 -5.08 15.48
C LEU A 164 -3.36 -6.28 15.83
N LEU A 165 -2.02 -6.11 15.88
CA LEU A 165 -1.11 -7.18 16.28
C LEU A 165 -1.29 -7.58 17.75
N LYS A 166 -1.54 -6.61 18.63
CA LYS A 166 -1.68 -6.85 20.07
C LYS A 166 -2.99 -7.54 20.42
N ASP A 167 -4.08 -7.12 19.79
CA ASP A 167 -5.43 -7.64 20.04
C ASP A 167 -6.27 -7.52 18.76
N ALA A 168 -6.13 -8.51 17.88
CA ALA A 168 -6.88 -8.53 16.62
C ALA A 168 -8.39 -8.63 16.84
N PRO A 169 -8.92 -9.54 17.70
CA PRO A 169 -10.36 -9.61 17.95
C PRO A 169 -10.92 -8.31 18.51
N GLY A 170 -10.29 -7.71 19.53
CA GLY A 170 -10.76 -6.47 20.13
C GLY A 170 -10.67 -5.27 19.17
N THR A 171 -9.67 -5.24 18.29
CA THR A 171 -9.54 -4.19 17.27
C THR A 171 -10.61 -4.30 16.17
N LEU A 172 -10.93 -5.52 15.73
CA LEU A 172 -11.84 -5.75 14.60
C LEU A 172 -13.32 -5.80 15.01
N GLN A 173 -13.64 -6.24 16.23
CA GLN A 173 -15.03 -6.45 16.67
C GLN A 173 -15.94 -5.21 16.53
N PRO A 174 -15.50 -3.97 16.86
CA PRO A 174 -16.30 -2.78 16.64
C PRO A 174 -16.64 -2.54 15.16
N ILE A 175 -15.68 -2.81 14.25
CA ILE A 175 -15.84 -2.66 12.80
C ILE A 175 -16.83 -3.69 12.28
N LEU A 176 -16.68 -4.96 12.69
CA LEU A 176 -17.58 -6.03 12.29
C LEU A 176 -19.02 -5.75 12.74
N LYS A 177 -19.21 -5.24 13.96
CA LYS A 177 -20.53 -4.82 14.46
C LYS A 177 -21.10 -3.65 13.65
N GLN A 178 -20.27 -2.69 13.23
CA GLN A 178 -20.71 -1.60 12.37
C GLN A 178 -21.15 -2.12 10.98
N TRP A 179 -20.44 -3.08 10.41
CA TRP A 179 -20.79 -3.70 9.14
C TRP A 179 -22.07 -4.53 9.23
N ASP A 180 -22.25 -5.29 10.32
CA ASP A 180 -23.47 -6.05 10.60
C ASP A 180 -24.70 -5.13 10.64
N ASN A 181 -24.60 -4.02 11.40
CA ASN A 181 -25.65 -2.99 11.44
C ASN A 181 -25.96 -2.36 10.07
N LYS A 182 -25.00 -2.39 9.13
CA LYS A 182 -25.14 -1.88 7.76
C LYS A 182 -25.48 -3.01 6.75
N GLY A 183 -25.81 -4.21 7.23
CA GLY A 183 -26.30 -5.35 6.46
C GLY A 183 -25.21 -6.26 5.89
N LEU A 184 -23.97 -6.19 6.39
CA LEU A 184 -22.90 -7.14 6.08
C LEU A 184 -22.56 -7.96 7.33
N PHE A 185 -23.09 -9.17 7.38
CA PHE A 185 -22.71 -10.15 8.39
C PHE A 185 -21.44 -10.89 7.95
N VAL A 186 -20.38 -10.77 8.73
CA VAL A 186 -19.12 -11.51 8.52
C VAL A 186 -18.92 -12.42 9.72
N GLU A 187 -19.15 -13.71 9.52
CA GLU A 187 -18.80 -14.73 10.50
C GLU A 187 -17.41 -15.26 10.15
N HIS A 188 -16.45 -15.09 11.07
CA HIS A 188 -15.12 -15.65 10.91
C HIS A 188 -14.77 -16.46 12.15
N GLN A 189 -14.75 -17.78 11.98
CA GLN A 189 -14.00 -18.65 12.87
C GLN A 189 -12.67 -18.95 12.19
N PRO A 190 -11.55 -18.37 12.63
CA PRO A 190 -10.26 -18.76 12.09
C PRO A 190 -10.04 -20.25 12.41
N GLU A 191 -9.69 -21.05 11.40
CA GLU A 191 -9.43 -22.49 11.57
C GLU A 191 -8.27 -22.78 12.53
N GLN A 192 -7.44 -21.76 12.81
CA GLN A 192 -6.30 -21.80 13.71
C GLN A 192 -6.29 -20.54 14.57
N GLU A 193 -5.81 -20.65 15.82
CA GLU A 193 -5.57 -19.46 16.65
C GLU A 193 -4.62 -18.51 15.92
N LEU A 194 -5.02 -17.24 15.82
CA LEU A 194 -4.16 -16.20 15.28
C LEU A 194 -3.00 -15.99 16.24
N ILE A 195 -1.80 -16.43 15.82
CA ILE A 195 -0.57 -16.21 16.60
C ILE A 195 -0.31 -14.70 16.63
N SER A 196 -0.51 -14.08 17.78
CA SER A 196 -0.11 -12.69 18.00
C SER A 196 1.42 -12.59 17.93
N LYS A 197 1.92 -11.96 16.87
CA LYS A 197 3.34 -11.61 16.79
C LYS A 197 3.58 -10.40 17.68
N THR A 198 4.56 -10.51 18.57
CA THR A 198 5.03 -9.36 19.34
C THR A 198 5.55 -8.31 18.37
N ALA A 199 5.06 -7.07 18.49
CA ALA A 199 5.59 -5.98 17.70
C ALA A 199 7.10 -5.86 17.96
N LYS A 200 7.92 -5.91 16.91
CA LYS A 200 9.36 -5.59 17.03
C LYS A 200 9.49 -4.17 17.59
N SER A 201 10.47 -3.94 18.46
CA SER A 201 10.79 -2.59 18.95
C SER A 201 11.04 -1.66 17.78
N VAL A 202 10.44 -0.47 17.81
CA VAL A 202 10.59 0.56 16.78
C VAL A 202 12.02 1.11 16.82
N PRO A 203 12.86 0.90 15.79
CA PRO A 203 14.21 1.48 15.77
C PRO A 203 14.15 2.96 15.38
N ASP A 204 14.95 3.82 16.01
CA ASP A 204 15.06 5.23 15.63
C ASP A 204 15.91 5.41 14.36
N ARG A 205 15.29 5.16 13.19
CA ARG A 205 15.95 5.26 11.88
C ARG A 205 15.76 6.63 11.22
N LEU A 206 15.00 7.54 11.83
CA LEU A 206 14.69 8.85 11.27
C LEU A 206 15.55 9.99 11.85
N SER A 207 16.44 9.70 12.79
CA SER A 207 17.30 10.65 13.50
C SER A 207 18.16 11.57 12.62
N GLY A 208 18.43 11.19 11.36
CA GLY A 208 19.18 12.01 10.39
C GLY A 208 18.35 13.02 9.59
N LEU A 209 17.01 13.02 9.71
CA LEU A 209 16.15 13.92 8.95
C LEU A 209 15.97 15.28 9.65
N PRO A 210 15.70 16.36 8.90
CA PRO A 210 15.36 17.65 9.48
C PRO A 210 14.22 17.55 10.51
N LYS A 211 14.43 18.14 11.68
CA LYS A 211 13.48 18.07 12.81
C LYS A 211 12.05 18.44 12.42
N HIS A 212 11.89 19.50 11.63
CA HIS A 212 10.58 19.96 11.19
C HIS A 212 9.86 18.97 10.25
N TRP A 213 10.58 18.12 9.51
CA TRP A 213 9.98 17.02 8.73
C TRP A 213 9.46 15.92 9.66
N LEU A 214 10.22 15.60 10.70
CA LEU A 214 9.83 14.61 11.72
C LEU A 214 8.60 15.07 12.49
N GLU A 215 8.57 16.35 12.89
CA GLU A 215 7.42 16.95 13.57
C GLU A 215 6.15 16.88 12.70
N LEU A 216 6.27 17.13 11.38
CA LEU A 216 5.16 16.97 10.44
C LEU A 216 4.68 15.52 10.33
N GLY A 217 5.61 14.56 10.20
CA GLY A 217 5.27 13.13 10.13
C GLY A 217 4.62 12.61 11.41
N GLN A 218 5.13 13.03 12.58
CA GLN A 218 4.54 12.72 13.89
C GLN A 218 3.14 13.30 14.01
N LYS A 219 2.95 14.57 13.65
CA LYS A 219 1.64 15.21 13.64
C LYS A 219 0.67 14.47 12.72
N PHE A 220 1.11 14.09 11.52
CA PHE A 220 0.28 13.35 10.58
C PHE A 220 -0.12 11.98 11.12
N HIS A 221 0.85 11.22 11.65
CA HIS A 221 0.60 9.93 12.28
C HIS A 221 -0.37 10.02 13.46
N SER A 222 -0.21 11.01 14.35
CA SER A 222 -1.11 11.22 15.48
C SER A 222 -2.54 11.53 15.00
N CYS A 223 -2.70 12.43 14.02
CA CYS A 223 -4.01 12.71 13.45
C CYS A 223 -4.65 11.46 12.82
N LEU A 224 -3.88 10.64 12.11
CA LEU A 224 -4.37 9.37 11.56
C LEU A 224 -4.83 8.41 12.66
N ARG A 225 -4.06 8.29 13.75
CA ARG A 225 -4.35 7.40 14.87
C ARG A 225 -5.55 7.83 15.70
N GLU A 226 -5.78 9.13 15.83
CA GLU A 226 -6.90 9.70 16.57
C GLU A 226 -8.20 9.75 15.75
N SER A 227 -8.09 9.61 14.43
CA SER A 227 -9.24 9.58 13.51
C SER A 227 -9.91 8.22 13.53
N GLN A 228 -11.24 8.19 13.64
CA GLN A 228 -12.01 6.94 13.56
C GLN A 228 -12.15 6.48 12.11
N THR A 229 -12.33 7.41 11.19
CA THR A 229 -12.54 7.19 9.76
C THR A 229 -11.62 8.06 8.91
N LEU A 230 -11.52 7.76 7.60
CA LEU A 230 -10.78 8.61 6.66
C LEU A 230 -11.32 10.05 6.61
N ASN A 231 -12.62 10.25 6.86
CA ASN A 231 -13.24 11.57 6.86
C ASN A 231 -12.77 12.45 8.03
N ASP A 232 -12.44 11.86 9.18
CA ASP A 232 -12.08 12.59 10.40
C ASP A 232 -10.68 13.22 10.32
N VAL A 233 -9.84 12.78 9.38
CA VAL A 233 -8.47 13.28 9.23
C VAL A 233 -8.49 14.78 8.86
N PRO A 234 -7.86 15.67 9.65
CA PRO A 234 -7.95 17.11 9.43
C PRO A 234 -7.44 17.54 8.05
N LYS A 235 -8.21 18.38 7.34
CA LYS A 235 -7.81 18.93 6.03
C LYS A 235 -6.48 19.69 6.10
N SER A 236 -6.22 20.38 7.22
CA SER A 236 -4.99 21.14 7.43
C SER A 236 -3.74 20.26 7.49
N VAL A 237 -3.80 19.07 8.10
CA VAL A 237 -2.64 18.16 8.12
C VAL A 237 -2.41 17.53 6.75
N ILE A 238 -3.48 17.20 6.04
CA ILE A 238 -3.41 16.67 4.66
C ILE A 238 -2.75 17.68 3.73
N GLN A 239 -3.17 18.95 3.78
CA GLN A 239 -2.58 20.03 2.99
C GLN A 239 -1.11 20.26 3.34
N ALA A 240 -0.75 20.22 4.63
CA ALA A 240 0.65 20.37 5.04
C ALA A 240 1.54 19.24 4.51
N VAL A 241 1.05 17.99 4.53
CA VAL A 241 1.78 16.83 3.98
C VAL A 241 1.88 16.89 2.45
N GLU A 242 0.80 17.26 1.78
CA GLU A 242 0.78 17.47 0.33
C GLU A 242 1.77 18.56 -0.08
N GLN A 243 1.74 19.71 0.58
CA GLN A 243 2.67 20.81 0.35
C GLN A 243 4.13 20.37 0.56
N TRP A 244 4.42 19.62 1.62
CA TRP A 244 5.76 19.10 1.88
C TRP A 244 6.23 18.13 0.78
N LEU A 245 5.37 17.20 0.34
CA LEU A 245 5.72 16.23 -0.70
C LEU A 245 5.89 16.87 -2.09
N GLU A 246 5.16 17.94 -2.39
CA GLU A 246 5.00 18.44 -3.76
C GLU A 246 5.70 19.77 -4.01
N THR A 247 5.99 20.55 -2.95
CA THR A 247 6.53 21.91 -3.09
C THR A 247 7.83 22.16 -2.36
N THR A 248 8.38 21.17 -1.63
CA THR A 248 9.66 21.32 -0.93
C THR A 248 10.83 20.99 -1.88
N PRO A 249 11.61 21.99 -2.34
CA PRO A 249 12.69 21.77 -3.29
C PRO A 249 13.81 20.89 -2.72
N GLU A 250 14.10 21.02 -1.42
CA GLU A 250 15.14 20.24 -0.73
C GLU A 250 14.80 18.75 -0.76
N LEU A 251 13.55 18.39 -0.45
CA LEU A 251 13.07 17.02 -0.53
C LEU A 251 13.18 16.48 -1.96
N SER A 252 12.72 17.27 -2.94
CA SER A 252 12.75 16.89 -4.35
C SER A 252 14.18 16.65 -4.84
N HIS A 253 15.10 17.54 -4.47
CA HIS A 253 16.51 17.43 -4.83
C HIS A 253 17.15 16.16 -4.25
N GLU A 254 16.95 15.90 -2.95
CA GLU A 254 17.49 14.72 -2.27
C GLU A 254 16.93 13.41 -2.85
N LEU A 255 15.63 13.35 -3.14
CA LEU A 255 15.01 12.18 -3.76
C LEU A 255 15.53 11.95 -5.18
N LEU A 256 15.71 13.00 -5.99
CA LEU A 256 16.32 12.90 -7.31
C LEU A 256 17.78 12.44 -7.23
N ALA A 257 18.54 12.94 -6.26
CA ALA A 257 19.92 12.52 -6.03
C ALA A 257 20.02 11.05 -5.61
N LEU A 258 19.08 10.55 -4.79
CA LEU A 258 18.97 9.13 -4.45
C LEU A 258 18.66 8.28 -5.69
N GLU A 259 17.72 8.71 -6.51
CA GLU A 259 17.35 8.00 -7.74
C GLU A 259 18.48 7.98 -8.78
N ALA A 260 19.21 9.10 -8.93
CA ALA A 260 20.37 9.18 -9.79
C ALA A 260 21.49 8.22 -9.34
N ARG A 261 21.78 8.16 -8.04
CA ARG A 261 22.75 7.21 -7.46
C ARG A 261 22.34 5.76 -7.72
N ARG A 262 21.06 5.43 -7.54
CA ARG A 262 20.53 4.09 -7.83
C ARG A 262 20.73 3.71 -9.29
N ARG A 263 20.42 4.61 -10.23
CA ARG A 263 20.62 4.38 -11.67
C ARG A 263 22.09 4.16 -12.03
N ALA A 264 23.00 4.94 -11.43
CA ALA A 264 24.44 4.76 -11.63
C ALA A 264 24.91 3.38 -11.15
N HIS A 265 24.51 2.97 -9.94
CA HIS A 265 24.85 1.66 -9.38
C HIS A 265 24.32 0.49 -10.24
N LEU A 266 23.08 0.58 -10.73
CA LEU A 266 22.52 -0.41 -11.65
C LEU A 266 23.28 -0.49 -12.98
N ALA A 267 23.69 0.66 -13.54
CA ALA A 267 24.47 0.70 -14.76
C ALA A 267 25.85 0.06 -14.59
N GLU A 268 26.52 0.30 -13.45
CA GLU A 268 27.79 -0.33 -13.11
C GLU A 268 27.65 -1.85 -12.93
N ALA A 269 26.60 -2.31 -12.23
CA ALA A 269 26.31 -3.73 -12.05
C ALA A 269 26.08 -4.43 -13.40
N LEU A 270 25.28 -3.84 -14.30
CA LEU A 270 25.05 -4.34 -15.66
C LEU A 270 26.34 -4.37 -16.49
N ALA A 271 27.20 -3.36 -16.37
CA ALA A 271 28.48 -3.33 -17.06
C ALA A 271 29.42 -4.44 -16.56
N ALA A 272 29.47 -4.67 -15.24
CA ALA A 272 30.27 -5.74 -14.64
C ALA A 272 29.76 -7.14 -15.05
N GLU A 273 28.45 -7.34 -15.12
CA GLU A 273 27.85 -8.60 -15.58
C GLU A 273 28.17 -8.87 -17.06
N ARG A 274 28.04 -7.85 -17.92
CA ARG A 274 28.44 -7.95 -19.33
C ARG A 274 29.94 -8.28 -19.48
N ALA A 275 30.80 -7.67 -18.68
CA ALA A 275 32.24 -7.96 -18.70
C ALA A 275 32.55 -9.41 -18.29
N LYS A 276 31.86 -9.95 -17.27
CA LYS A 276 31.97 -11.36 -16.87
C LYS A 276 31.54 -12.32 -17.97
N HIS A 277 30.43 -12.01 -18.67
CA HIS A 277 30.01 -12.81 -19.82
C HIS A 277 31.03 -12.76 -20.96
N VAL A 278 31.55 -11.59 -21.33
CA VAL A 278 32.57 -11.48 -22.40
C VAL A 278 33.85 -12.28 -22.09
N LEU A 279 34.24 -12.36 -20.81
CA LEU A 279 35.38 -13.17 -20.37
C LEU A 279 35.09 -14.68 -20.40
N SER A 280 33.83 -15.12 -20.18
CA SER A 280 33.48 -16.55 -20.26
C SER A 280 33.46 -17.07 -21.71
N TRP A 281 33.20 -16.22 -22.70
CA TRP A 281 33.27 -16.58 -24.12
C TRP A 281 34.69 -16.60 -24.70
N ARG A 282 35.67 -15.97 -24.04
CA ARG A 282 37.08 -15.98 -24.46
C ARG A 282 37.88 -17.16 -23.91
N ASN A 283 37.32 -17.92 -22.98
CA ASN A 283 37.92 -19.09 -22.35
C ASN A 283 37.31 -20.43 -22.83
N LEU A 284 36.54 -20.40 -23.93
CA LEU A 284 36.03 -21.55 -24.68
C LEU A 284 36.69 -21.58 -26.06
#